data_AF-A0A0B5FRX6-F1
#
_entry.id   AF-A0A0B5FRX6-F1
#
_cell.length_a   1.000
_cell.length_b   1.000
_cell.length_c   1.000
_cell.angle_alpha   90.00
_cell.angle_beta   90.00
_cell.angle_gamma   90.00
#
_symmetry.space_group_name_H-M   'P 1'
#
loop_
_entity.id
_entity.type
_entity.pdbx_description
1 polymer ?
#
loop_
_entity_poly.entity_id
_entity_poly.type
_entity_poly.pdbx_seq_one_letter_code
_entity_poly.pdbx_strand_id
1 'polypeptide(L)'
;MKICTWLRFIALPAIIVTLLAGVVSGATTRPGKFVTIEGQEIHFYRIDDRDTIKGWLNGTAIEVPLNSVSEVVFLDSPNSSYSMFGNDISSGEVELKRKLDGKTFILQDAFLPSDCDCTFMTYSYRNPFTDDINQGNTALDGLRRIVFED
;
A
#
# COMPACT_ATOMS: atom_id res chain seq x y z
N MET A 1 47.76 21.56 8.38
CA MET A 1 46.36 21.29 8.80
C MET A 1 45.33 21.74 7.75
N LYS A 2 45.52 21.48 6.44
CA LYS A 2 44.54 21.85 5.39
C LYS A 2 43.92 20.66 4.64
N ILE A 3 44.52 19.46 4.78
CA ILE A 3 44.11 18.24 4.07
C ILE A 3 42.92 17.55 4.77
N CYS A 4 42.86 17.55 6.11
CA CYS A 4 41.76 16.93 6.86
C CYS A 4 40.42 17.64 6.69
N THR A 5 40.40 18.93 6.36
CA THR A 5 39.18 19.70 6.11
C THR A 5 38.56 19.32 4.76
N TRP A 6 39.40 19.13 3.73
CA TRP A 6 38.95 18.74 2.39
C TRP A 6 38.34 17.33 2.34
N LEU A 7 38.90 16.37 3.08
CA LEU A 7 38.36 15.01 3.14
C LEU A 7 36.93 14.98 3.74
N ARG A 8 36.63 15.87 4.71
CA ARG A 8 35.29 16.01 5.29
C ARG A 8 34.27 16.56 4.30
N PHE A 9 34.66 17.50 3.43
CA PHE A 9 33.78 18.08 2.42
C PHE A 9 33.41 17.12 1.28
N ILE A 10 34.16 16.03 1.10
CA ILE A 10 33.88 14.99 0.09
C ILE A 10 33.20 13.77 0.72
N ALA A 11 33.63 13.37 1.92
CA ALA A 11 33.07 12.22 2.62
C ALA A 11 31.62 12.45 3.07
N LEU A 12 31.28 13.63 3.58
CA LEU A 12 29.89 13.93 3.98
C LEU A 12 28.88 13.84 2.84
N PRO A 13 29.08 14.51 1.67
CA PRO A 13 28.14 14.39 0.57
C PRO A 13 28.12 12.98 -0.01
N ALA A 14 29.24 12.25 -0.04
CA ALA A 14 29.25 10.85 -0.49
C ALA A 14 28.42 9.94 0.44
N ILE A 15 28.48 10.16 1.76
CA ILE A 15 27.66 9.45 2.75
C ILE A 15 26.18 9.84 2.60
N ILE A 16 25.88 11.12 2.37
CA ILE A 16 24.50 11.57 2.13
C ILE A 16 23.94 11.00 0.83
N VAL A 17 24.73 10.94 -0.24
CA VAL A 17 24.33 10.34 -1.54
C VAL A 17 24.12 8.84 -1.41
N THR A 18 24.93 8.13 -0.62
CA THR A 18 24.72 6.69 -0.37
C THR A 18 23.52 6.41 0.54
N LEU A 19 23.22 7.29 1.50
CA LEU A 19 21.98 7.24 2.30
C LEU A 19 20.74 7.57 1.46
N LEU A 20 20.82 8.52 0.53
CA LEU A 20 19.72 8.86 -0.39
C LEU A 20 19.52 7.80 -1.48
N ALA A 21 20.58 7.10 -1.92
CA ALA A 21 20.47 5.98 -2.86
C ALA A 21 19.81 4.73 -2.23
N GLY A 22 19.71 4.67 -0.90
CA GLY A 22 19.03 3.61 -0.16
C GLY A 22 17.51 3.73 -0.10
N VAL A 23 16.93 4.85 -0.54
CA VAL A 23 15.47 5.03 -0.72
C VAL A 23 15.11 4.99 -2.20
N VAL A 24 15.67 4.02 -2.93
CA VAL A 24 14.92 3.46 -4.05
C VAL A 24 13.78 2.70 -3.41
N SER A 25 12.57 3.26 -3.48
CA SER A 25 11.32 2.55 -3.18
C SER A 25 11.26 1.35 -4.13
N GLY A 26 11.86 0.25 -3.69
CA GLY A 26 11.73 -1.03 -4.35
C GLY A 26 10.26 -1.38 -4.22
N ALA A 27 9.54 -1.31 -5.33
CA ALA A 27 8.24 -1.92 -5.51
C ALA A 27 8.22 -3.25 -4.75
N THR A 28 7.62 -3.26 -3.57
CA THR A 28 7.73 -4.41 -2.68
C THR A 28 6.84 -5.47 -3.28
N THR A 29 7.46 -6.47 -3.92
CA THR A 29 6.76 -7.62 -4.48
C THR A 29 6.23 -8.44 -3.32
N ARG A 30 4.98 -8.17 -2.95
CA ARG A 30 4.27 -8.84 -1.87
C ARG A 30 3.05 -9.53 -2.48
N PRO A 31 3.11 -10.84 -2.71
CA PRO A 31 1.99 -11.58 -3.26
C PRO A 31 0.85 -11.67 -2.26
N GLY A 32 -0.34 -11.88 -2.78
CA GLY A 32 -1.56 -11.93 -2.01
C GLY A 32 -2.76 -12.23 -2.88
N LYS A 33 -3.93 -12.08 -2.29
CA LYS A 33 -5.20 -12.20 -2.99
C LYS A 33 -6.20 -11.16 -2.54
N PHE A 34 -6.99 -10.69 -3.50
CA PHE A 34 -8.23 -9.99 -3.24
C PHE A 34 -9.35 -11.02 -3.11
N VAL A 35 -10.27 -10.77 -2.18
CA VAL A 35 -11.53 -11.51 -2.08
C VAL A 35 -12.64 -10.50 -2.31
N THR A 36 -13.44 -10.71 -3.34
CA THR A 36 -14.58 -9.83 -3.66
C THR A 36 -15.74 -10.06 -2.69
N ILE A 37 -16.72 -9.16 -2.70
CA ILE A 37 -17.98 -9.32 -1.94
C ILE A 37 -18.70 -10.62 -2.35
N GLU A 38 -18.61 -10.99 -3.64
CA GLU A 38 -19.17 -12.22 -4.19
C GLU A 38 -18.36 -13.49 -3.83
N GLY A 39 -17.22 -13.33 -3.15
CA GLY A 39 -16.35 -14.43 -2.73
C GLY A 39 -15.38 -14.92 -3.80
N GLN A 40 -15.24 -14.20 -4.92
CA GLN A 40 -14.23 -14.50 -5.92
C GLN A 40 -12.84 -14.16 -5.38
N GLU A 41 -11.89 -15.07 -5.55
CA GLU A 41 -10.49 -14.85 -5.20
C GLU A 41 -9.68 -14.44 -6.45
N ILE A 42 -8.97 -13.32 -6.35
CA ILE A 42 -8.10 -12.80 -7.42
C ILE A 42 -6.69 -12.72 -6.86
N HIS A 43 -5.79 -13.57 -7.36
CA HIS A 43 -4.40 -13.60 -6.91
C HIS A 43 -3.59 -12.50 -7.59
N PHE A 44 -2.74 -11.84 -6.81
CA PHE A 44 -1.80 -10.83 -7.29
C PHE A 44 -0.39 -11.14 -6.83
N TYR A 45 0.57 -10.72 -7.64
CA TYR A 45 1.99 -10.74 -7.32
C TYR A 45 2.43 -9.46 -6.59
N ARG A 46 1.80 -8.33 -6.90
CA ARG A 46 2.06 -7.03 -6.29
C ARG A 46 0.85 -6.10 -6.46
N ILE A 47 0.65 -5.22 -5.48
CA ILE A 47 -0.22 -4.05 -5.60
C ILE A 47 0.64 -2.88 -6.08
N ASP A 48 0.20 -2.22 -7.14
CA ASP A 48 0.93 -1.10 -7.74
C ASP A 48 0.47 0.22 -7.09
N ASP A 49 1.44 1.13 -6.86
CA ASP A 49 1.23 2.51 -6.41
C ASP A 49 0.42 2.68 -5.10
N ARG A 50 0.48 1.68 -4.22
CA ARG A 50 -0.09 1.74 -2.87
C ARG A 50 0.84 1.11 -1.85
N ASP A 51 1.32 1.91 -0.91
CA ASP A 51 2.25 1.49 0.14
C ASP A 51 1.69 1.68 1.55
N THR A 52 0.67 2.52 1.72
CA THR A 52 0.05 2.80 3.02
C THR A 52 -1.48 2.71 2.99
N ILE A 53 -2.07 2.69 4.18
CA ILE A 53 -3.50 2.86 4.44
C ILE A 53 -3.62 4.07 5.35
N LYS A 54 -4.46 5.03 4.97
CA LYS A 54 -4.70 6.25 5.76
C LYS A 54 -6.10 6.19 6.35
N GLY A 55 -6.28 6.70 7.56
CA GLY A 55 -7.58 6.74 8.21
C GLY A 55 -7.49 7.27 9.63
N TRP A 56 -8.57 7.10 10.39
CA TRP A 56 -8.68 7.61 11.75
C TRP A 56 -8.80 6.47 12.75
N LEU A 57 -7.96 6.50 13.79
CA LEU A 57 -8.04 5.60 14.94
C LEU A 57 -8.37 6.43 16.18
N ASN A 58 -9.55 6.21 16.76
CA ASN A 58 -10.00 6.94 17.95
C ASN A 58 -9.89 8.48 17.82
N GLY A 59 -10.24 9.02 16.65
CA GLY A 59 -10.16 10.46 16.36
C GLY A 59 -8.76 10.99 16.05
N THR A 60 -7.74 10.12 15.98
CA THR A 60 -6.38 10.49 15.55
C THR A 60 -6.14 10.01 14.13
N ALA A 61 -5.72 10.91 13.24
CA ALA A 61 -5.29 10.52 11.89
C ALA A 61 -4.01 9.69 11.97
N ILE A 62 -4.02 8.52 11.33
CA ILE A 62 -2.86 7.64 11.25
C ILE A 62 -2.60 7.20 9.82
N GLU A 63 -1.35 6.85 9.57
CA GLU A 63 -0.89 6.22 8.33
C GLU A 63 -0.23 4.89 8.68
N VAL A 64 -0.75 3.81 8.11
CA VAL A 64 -0.31 2.45 8.38
C VAL A 64 0.38 1.91 7.14
N PRO A 65 1.67 1.57 7.21
CA PRO A 65 2.37 0.90 6.13
C PRO A 65 1.74 -0.46 5.81
N LEU A 66 1.42 -0.73 4.54
CA LEU A 66 0.82 -2.00 4.11
C LEU A 66 1.71 -3.19 4.50
N ASN A 67 3.03 -3.03 4.44
CA ASN A 67 4.00 -4.06 4.83
C ASN A 67 3.90 -4.50 6.32
N SER A 68 3.22 -3.72 7.17
CA SER A 68 2.99 -4.03 8.58
C SER A 68 1.68 -4.79 8.82
N VAL A 69 0.86 -4.98 7.78
CA VAL A 69 -0.50 -5.51 7.84
C VAL A 69 -0.59 -6.80 7.03
N SER A 70 -0.98 -7.90 7.68
CA SER A 70 -1.18 -9.23 7.05
C SER A 70 -2.52 -9.38 6.33
N GLU A 71 -3.55 -8.66 6.77
CA GLU A 71 -4.90 -8.73 6.20
C GLU A 71 -5.59 -7.37 6.36
N VAL A 72 -6.33 -6.97 5.32
CA VAL A 72 -7.17 -5.77 5.27
C VAL A 72 -8.59 -6.24 5.01
N VAL A 73 -9.53 -5.95 5.91
CA VAL A 73 -10.95 -6.32 5.75
C VAL A 73 -11.76 -5.03 5.63
N PHE A 74 -12.53 -4.92 4.55
CA PHE A 74 -13.48 -3.82 4.36
C PHE A 74 -14.77 -4.20 5.09
N LEU A 75 -15.04 -3.51 6.21
CA LEU A 75 -16.23 -3.78 7.03
C LEU A 75 -17.49 -3.21 6.36
N ASP A 76 -17.33 -2.06 5.73
CA ASP A 76 -18.29 -1.48 4.81
C ASP A 76 -17.68 -1.44 3.42
N SER A 77 -18.52 -1.59 2.38
CA SER A 77 -18.11 -1.36 1.00
C SER A 77 -17.56 0.08 0.90
N PRO A 78 -16.28 0.27 0.56
CA PRO A 78 -15.72 1.61 0.40
C PRO A 78 -16.54 2.33 -0.66
N ASN A 79 -17.28 3.36 -0.26
CA ASN A 79 -18.05 4.17 -1.21
C ASN A 79 -17.22 5.41 -1.57
N SER A 80 -17.43 5.99 -2.75
CA SER A 80 -16.79 7.26 -3.11
C SER A 80 -17.32 8.35 -2.18
N SER A 81 -16.60 8.59 -1.09
CA SER A 81 -17.06 9.43 0.02
C SER A 81 -16.87 10.91 -0.28
N TYR A 82 -15.83 11.25 -1.04
CA TYR A 82 -15.48 12.62 -1.41
C TYR A 82 -14.43 12.65 -2.53
N SER A 83 -14.28 13.83 -3.15
CA SER A 83 -13.24 14.10 -4.15
C SER A 83 -12.15 15.01 -3.56
N MET A 84 -10.88 14.67 -3.77
CA MET A 84 -9.74 15.50 -3.37
C MET A 84 -8.87 15.76 -4.60
N PHE A 85 -8.58 17.04 -4.89
CA PHE A 85 -7.80 17.46 -6.06
C PHE A 85 -8.35 16.95 -7.42
N GLY A 86 -9.66 16.68 -7.50
CA GLY A 86 -10.30 16.14 -8.70
C GLY A 86 -10.30 14.62 -8.82
N ASN A 87 -9.74 13.90 -7.83
CA ASN A 87 -9.75 12.45 -7.76
C ASN A 87 -10.82 11.98 -6.77
N ASP A 88 -11.62 10.99 -7.15
CA ASP A 88 -12.58 10.37 -6.25
C ASP A 88 -11.85 9.44 -5.27
N ILE A 89 -12.25 9.51 -3.99
CA ILE A 89 -11.67 8.71 -2.91
C ILE A 89 -12.73 7.77 -2.36
N SER A 90 -12.49 6.46 -2.51
CA SER A 90 -13.27 5.44 -1.83
C SER A 90 -12.76 5.28 -0.40
N SER A 91 -13.58 5.65 0.59
CA SER A 91 -13.26 5.47 2.00
C SER A 91 -14.35 4.69 2.73
N GLY A 92 -13.99 4.07 3.86
CA GLY A 92 -14.90 3.26 4.65
C GLY A 92 -14.28 2.81 5.96
N GLU A 93 -14.98 1.95 6.69
CA GLU A 93 -14.42 1.32 7.89
C GLU A 93 -13.62 0.08 7.51
N VAL A 94 -12.35 0.03 7.93
CA VAL A 94 -11.41 -1.02 7.56
C VAL A 94 -10.78 -1.63 8.79
N GLU A 95 -10.90 -2.95 8.94
CA GLU A 95 -10.16 -3.72 9.94
C GLU A 95 -8.80 -4.15 9.40
N LEU A 96 -7.74 -3.86 10.15
CA LEU A 96 -6.37 -4.20 9.81
C LEU A 96 -5.83 -5.24 10.79
N LYS A 97 -5.26 -6.32 10.27
CA LYS A 97 -4.58 -7.33 11.06
C LYS A 97 -3.08 -7.14 11.01
N ARG A 98 -2.48 -6.74 12.14
CA ARG A 98 -1.04 -6.48 12.22
C ARG A 98 -0.23 -7.76 12.06
N LYS A 99 0.78 -7.71 11.19
CA LYS A 99 1.66 -8.84 10.88
C LYS A 99 2.46 -9.34 12.09
N LEU A 100 2.94 -8.42 12.94
CA LEU A 100 3.86 -8.74 14.04
C LEU A 100 3.25 -9.64 15.13
N ASP A 101 2.00 -9.39 15.51
CA ASP A 101 1.36 -10.04 16.66
C ASP A 101 -0.06 -10.54 16.38
N GLY A 102 -0.53 -10.41 15.13
CA GLY A 102 -1.85 -10.86 14.70
C GLY A 102 -3.02 -10.05 15.29
N LYS A 103 -2.76 -8.98 16.04
CA LYS A 103 -3.84 -8.16 16.62
C LYS A 103 -4.54 -7.35 15.54
N THR A 104 -5.85 -7.22 15.70
CA THR A 104 -6.69 -6.40 14.83
C THR A 104 -6.94 -5.02 15.43
N PHE A 105 -7.15 -4.04 14.57
CA PHE A 105 -7.62 -2.71 14.92
C PHE A 105 -8.40 -2.13 13.75
N ILE A 106 -9.31 -1.22 14.04
CA ILE A 106 -10.24 -0.68 13.05
C ILE A 106 -9.90 0.77 12.78
N LEU A 107 -9.82 1.13 11.50
CA LEU A 107 -9.67 2.49 11.03
C LEU A 107 -11.00 2.98 10.45
N GLN A 108 -11.41 4.15 10.91
CA GLN A 108 -12.57 4.87 10.42
C GLN A 108 -12.17 5.80 9.28
N ASP A 109 -13.07 6.00 8.32
CA ASP A 109 -12.82 6.82 7.11
C ASP A 109 -11.46 6.47 6.48
N ALA A 110 -11.19 5.17 6.40
CA ALA A 110 -9.95 4.62 5.91
C ALA A 110 -10.00 4.48 4.40
N PHE A 111 -8.91 4.88 3.74
CA PHE A 111 -8.74 4.75 2.31
C PHE A 111 -7.31 4.31 2.01
N LEU A 112 -7.17 3.66 0.86
CA LEU A 112 -5.86 3.36 0.31
C LEU A 112 -5.54 4.49 -0.69
N PRO A 113 -4.48 5.29 -0.47
CA PRO A 113 -4.08 6.34 -1.42
C PRO A 113 -3.44 5.74 -2.67
N SER A 114 -3.57 6.42 -3.81
CA SER A 114 -2.84 6.18 -5.06
C SER A 114 -2.68 7.48 -5.83
N ASP A 115 -1.73 7.52 -6.76
CA ASP A 115 -1.40 8.74 -7.51
C ASP A 115 -2.44 9.15 -8.57
N CYS A 116 -3.27 8.22 -9.06
CA CYS A 116 -4.18 8.47 -10.18
C CYS A 116 -5.68 8.36 -9.86
N ASP A 117 -6.11 7.33 -9.11
CA ASP A 117 -7.53 7.11 -8.78
C ASP A 117 -7.69 6.19 -7.55
N CYS A 118 -8.29 6.70 -6.48
CA CYS A 118 -8.49 5.98 -5.23
C CYS A 118 -9.75 5.10 -5.22
N THR A 119 -10.37 4.86 -6.38
CA THR A 119 -11.53 3.96 -6.53
C THR A 119 -11.16 2.58 -7.09
N PHE A 120 -9.98 2.44 -7.72
CA PHE A 120 -9.51 1.17 -8.28
C PHE A 120 -8.17 0.72 -7.70
N MET A 121 -8.04 -0.57 -7.47
CA MET A 121 -6.81 -1.23 -7.10
C MET A 121 -6.11 -1.76 -8.35
N THR A 122 -4.98 -1.16 -8.72
CA THR A 122 -4.10 -1.66 -9.78
C THR A 122 -3.18 -2.73 -9.20
N TYR A 123 -3.13 -3.90 -9.84
CA TYR A 123 -2.29 -5.00 -9.40
C TYR A 123 -1.61 -5.69 -10.57
N SER A 124 -0.42 -6.21 -10.29
CA SER A 124 0.31 -7.07 -11.21
C SER A 124 0.05 -8.53 -10.85
N TYR A 125 -0.23 -9.38 -11.84
CA TYR A 125 -0.40 -10.82 -11.67
C TYR A 125 0.43 -11.59 -12.70
N ARG A 126 0.80 -12.82 -12.36
CA ARG A 126 1.55 -13.71 -13.26
C ARG A 126 0.57 -14.57 -14.05
N ASN A 127 0.67 -14.56 -15.38
CA ASN A 127 -0.16 -15.39 -16.23
C ASN A 127 0.19 -16.86 -16.00
N PRO A 128 -0.77 -17.73 -15.62
CA PRO A 128 -0.49 -19.13 -15.33
C PRO A 128 -0.08 -19.95 -16.57
N PHE A 129 -0.33 -19.45 -17.79
CA PHE A 129 -0.04 -20.16 -19.04
C PHE A 129 1.22 -19.68 -19.74
N THR A 130 1.54 -18.38 -19.65
CA THR A 130 2.67 -17.77 -20.36
C THR A 130 3.80 -17.32 -19.44
N ASP A 131 3.58 -17.31 -18.13
CA ASP A 131 4.52 -16.82 -17.11
C ASP A 131 4.83 -15.31 -17.18
N ASP A 132 4.16 -14.58 -18.09
CA ASP A 132 4.29 -13.14 -18.23
C ASP A 132 3.64 -12.40 -17.05
N ILE A 133 4.19 -11.22 -16.72
CA ILE A 133 3.60 -10.31 -15.74
C ILE A 133 2.64 -9.38 -16.46
N ASN A 134 1.35 -9.48 -16.12
CA ASN A 134 0.29 -8.62 -16.62
C ASN A 134 -0.23 -7.72 -15.51
N GLN A 135 -0.93 -6.66 -15.90
CA GLN A 135 -1.64 -5.77 -14.98
C GLN A 135 -3.15 -5.97 -15.07
N GLY A 136 -3.83 -5.82 -13.94
CA GLY A 136 -5.27 -5.81 -13.82
C GLY A 136 -5.73 -4.71 -12.87
N ASN A 137 -6.99 -4.32 -13.01
CA ASN A 137 -7.65 -3.37 -12.11
C ASN A 137 -8.85 -4.05 -11.47
N THR A 138 -9.07 -3.82 -10.18
CA THR A 138 -10.30 -4.21 -9.49
C THR A 138 -10.86 -3.03 -8.72
N ALA A 139 -12.17 -2.83 -8.76
CA ALA A 139 -12.80 -1.74 -8.05
C ALA A 139 -12.75 -2.00 -6.53
N LEU A 140 -12.46 -0.97 -5.74
CA LEU A 140 -12.32 -1.05 -4.28
C LEU A 140 -13.67 -1.32 -3.59
N ASP A 141 -14.76 -0.79 -4.14
CA ASP A 141 -16.13 -1.01 -3.66
C ASP A 141 -16.57 -2.48 -3.79
N GLY A 142 -16.02 -3.22 -4.76
CA GLY A 142 -16.27 -4.65 -4.94
C GLY A 142 -15.44 -5.57 -4.03
N LEU A 143 -14.54 -5.03 -3.21
CA LEU A 143 -13.64 -5.83 -2.38
C LEU A 143 -14.19 -6.05 -0.97
N ARG A 144 -14.05 -7.29 -0.49
CA ARG A 144 -14.34 -7.67 0.89
C ARG A 144 -13.09 -7.70 1.76
N ARG A 145 -11.98 -8.23 1.23
CA ARG A 145 -10.70 -8.25 1.94
C ARG A 145 -9.50 -8.41 1.01
N ILE A 146 -8.34 -8.01 1.50
CA ILE A 146 -7.01 -8.22 0.92
C ILE A 146 -6.25 -9.11 1.90
N VAL A 147 -5.74 -10.23 1.41
CA VAL A 147 -4.94 -11.17 2.23
C VAL A 147 -3.55 -11.26 1.61
N PHE A 148 -2.51 -11.04 2.42
CA PHE A 148 -1.12 -11.19 1.99
C PHE A 148 -0.58 -12.57 2.40
N GLU A 149 0.34 -13.13 1.63
CA GLU A 149 0.82 -14.52 1.80
C GLU A 149 1.98 -14.70 2.81
N ASP A 150 2.29 -13.67 3.60
CA ASP A 150 3.56 -13.52 4.33
C ASP A 150 3.50 -13.66 5.86
#